data_AF-A0A2H0WEE7-F1
#
_entry.id   AF-A0A2H0WEE7-F1
#
_cell.length_a   1.000
_cell.length_b   1.000
_cell.length_c   1.000
_cell.angle_alpha   90.00
_cell.angle_beta   90.00
_cell.angle_gamma   90.00
#
_symmetry.space_group_name_H-M   'P 1'
#
loop_
_entity.id
_entity.type
_entity.pdbx_description
1 polymer ?
#
loop_
_entity_poly.entity_id
_entity_poly.type
_entity_poly.pdbx_seq_one_letter_code
_entity_poly.pdbx_strand_id
1 'polypeptide(L)'
;DAVTKFMIVRFGNVLGSSGSVIPLFKKQIERGGPVTVTHPEMRRYFMSIPEATQLVIQASSLGNGGEVMVLDMGEPMKITDLANEMIALAGHKPNVDIKIEFTGLRPGEKLFEELFHDQETFLPTQHPMVKIAKTQPPPQSFKEQLDFLLAVPDGMPATAIKEAIKTLVPEYTFNVHYTDRTTWTQNRTTQ
;
A
#
# COMPACT_ATOMS: atom_id res chain seq x y z
N ASP A 1 -26.83 -14.21 25.27
CA ASP A 1 -26.15 -14.44 23.98
C ASP A 1 -25.25 -13.27 23.64
N ALA A 2 -23.94 -13.50 23.62
CA ALA A 2 -22.98 -12.48 23.19
C ALA A 2 -22.81 -12.56 21.68
N VAL A 3 -23.15 -11.49 20.96
CA VAL A 3 -22.95 -11.39 19.51
C VAL A 3 -21.47 -11.06 19.25
N THR A 4 -20.84 -11.80 18.33
CA THR A 4 -19.45 -11.53 17.93
C THR A 4 -19.40 -10.24 17.12
N LYS A 5 -18.49 -9.33 17.49
CA LYS A 5 -18.27 -8.06 16.80
C LYS A 5 -17.05 -8.17 15.89
N PHE A 6 -17.22 -7.77 14.63
CA PHE A 6 -16.14 -7.68 13.65
C PHE A 6 -15.82 -6.21 13.39
N MET A 7 -14.55 -5.88 13.25
CA MET A 7 -14.08 -4.54 12.89
C MET A 7 -12.88 -4.68 11.98
N ILE A 8 -12.69 -3.72 11.08
CA ILE A 8 -11.54 -3.64 10.17
C ILE A 8 -10.77 -2.38 10.52
N VAL A 9 -9.44 -2.46 10.56
CA VAL A 9 -8.56 -1.28 10.67
C VAL A 9 -7.64 -1.24 9.46
N ARG A 10 -7.73 -0.18 8.66
CA ARG A 10 -6.90 0.07 7.48
C ARG A 10 -5.79 1.06 7.82
N PHE A 11 -4.58 0.74 7.40
CA PHE A 11 -3.40 1.58 7.56
C PHE A 11 -2.35 1.22 6.51
N GLY A 12 -1.37 2.10 6.33
CA GLY A 12 -0.33 1.96 5.32
C GLY A 12 0.79 1.00 5.71
N ASN A 13 1.99 1.24 5.18
CA ASN A 13 3.14 0.40 5.46
C ASN A 13 3.60 0.55 6.92
N VAL A 14 4.14 -0.54 7.45
CA VAL A 14 4.75 -0.55 8.78
C VAL A 14 6.25 -0.68 8.65
N LEU A 15 6.98 0.22 9.31
CA LEU A 15 8.45 0.27 9.29
C LEU A 15 9.05 -1.06 9.75
N GLY A 16 9.98 -1.61 8.97
CA GLY A 16 10.73 -2.81 9.34
C GLY A 16 9.92 -4.12 9.34
N SER A 17 8.70 -4.11 8.81
CA SER A 17 7.89 -5.32 8.63
C SER A 17 8.57 -6.35 7.71
N SER A 18 8.27 -7.63 7.92
CA SER A 18 8.83 -8.74 7.15
C SER A 18 8.56 -8.58 5.66
N GLY A 19 9.60 -8.67 4.83
CA GLY A 19 9.50 -8.53 3.38
C GLY A 19 9.28 -7.10 2.87
N SER A 20 9.33 -6.09 3.75
CA SER A 20 9.21 -4.69 3.34
C SER A 20 10.48 -4.13 2.70
N VAL A 21 10.37 -2.92 2.17
CA VAL A 21 11.45 -2.21 1.47
C VAL A 21 12.67 -1.93 2.36
N ILE A 22 12.48 -1.69 3.65
CA ILE A 22 13.56 -1.34 4.58
C ILE A 22 14.54 -2.52 4.79
N PRO A 23 14.08 -3.75 5.15
CA PRO A 23 14.95 -4.92 5.19
C PRO A 23 15.66 -5.20 3.85
N LEU A 24 15.00 -4.93 2.71
CA LEU A 24 15.62 -5.08 1.39
C LEU A 24 16.78 -4.09 1.21
N PHE A 25 16.55 -2.80 1.47
CA PHE A 25 17.58 -1.77 1.35
C PHE A 25 18.75 -2.04 2.27
N LYS A 26 18.49 -2.44 3.52
CA LYS A 26 19.54 -2.81 4.47
C LYS A 26 20.44 -3.92 3.91
N LYS A 27 19.85 -5.00 3.38
CA LYS A 27 20.60 -6.10 2.75
C LYS A 27 21.37 -5.65 1.51
N GLN A 28 20.82 -4.73 0.71
CA GLN A 28 21.49 -4.18 -0.47
C GLN A 28 22.69 -3.32 -0.06
N ILE A 29 22.53 -2.46 0.93
CA ILE A 29 23.59 -1.59 1.46
C ILE A 29 24.72 -2.43 2.08
N GLU A 30 24.39 -3.43 2.90
CA GLU A 30 25.37 -4.37 3.50
C GLU A 30 26.18 -5.14 2.44
N ARG A 31 25.66 -5.27 1.21
CA ARG A 31 26.33 -5.92 0.08
C ARG A 31 27.08 -4.94 -0.83
N GLY A 32 27.08 -3.64 -0.52
CA GLY A 32 27.70 -2.59 -1.34
C GLY A 32 26.81 -2.00 -2.43
N GLY A 33 25.52 -2.33 -2.44
CA GLY A 33 24.54 -1.84 -3.42
C GLY A 33 24.54 -2.59 -4.76
N PRO A 34 23.85 -2.04 -5.78
CA PRO A 34 23.01 -0.85 -5.73
C PRO A 34 21.74 -1.06 -4.90
N VAL A 35 21.15 0.04 -4.42
CA VAL A 35 19.81 0.03 -3.82
C VAL A 35 18.77 0.16 -4.95
N THR A 36 17.78 -0.74 -4.98
CA THR A 36 16.80 -0.76 -6.08
C THR A 36 15.49 -0.11 -5.66
N VAL A 37 15.11 0.98 -6.32
CA VAL A 37 13.83 1.67 -6.11
C VAL A 37 12.92 1.39 -7.31
N THR A 38 11.62 1.23 -7.10
CA THR A 38 10.69 0.96 -8.21
C THR A 38 10.56 2.18 -9.14
N HIS A 39 10.29 3.35 -8.57
CA HIS A 39 10.08 4.58 -9.33
C HIS A 39 10.52 5.80 -8.50
N PRO A 40 11.13 6.85 -9.11
CA PRO A 40 11.64 8.02 -8.38
C PRO A 40 10.58 8.74 -7.55
N GLU A 41 9.37 8.85 -8.10
CA GLU A 41 8.23 9.52 -7.46
C GLU A 41 7.35 8.60 -6.59
N MET A 42 7.76 7.35 -6.35
CA MET A 42 6.96 6.44 -5.53
C MET A 42 6.86 6.93 -4.09
N ARG A 43 5.65 7.04 -3.56
CA ARG A 43 5.40 7.43 -2.17
C ARG A 43 4.57 6.41 -1.41
N ARG A 44 4.89 6.23 -0.12
CA ARG A 44 4.18 5.34 0.79
C ARG A 44 4.01 6.00 2.15
N TYR A 45 2.92 5.67 2.83
CA TYR A 45 2.71 6.02 4.23
C TYR A 45 3.43 5.02 5.11
N PHE A 46 4.10 5.52 6.15
CA PHE A 46 4.79 4.68 7.11
C PHE A 46 4.39 5.02 8.52
N MET A 47 4.27 3.99 9.34
CA MET A 47 4.08 4.09 10.77
C MET A 47 4.97 3.07 11.47
N SER A 48 5.38 3.35 12.70
CA SER A 48 6.15 2.38 13.47
C SER A 48 5.27 1.20 13.92
N ILE A 49 5.86 0.03 14.16
CA ILE A 49 5.13 -1.14 14.68
C ILE A 49 4.40 -0.81 16.00
N PRO A 50 5.06 -0.19 17.01
CA PRO A 50 4.40 0.12 18.28
C PRO A 50 3.20 1.06 18.11
N GLU A 51 3.34 2.07 17.26
CA GLU A 51 2.29 3.04 16.99
C GLU A 51 1.09 2.40 16.27
N ALA A 52 1.33 1.61 15.21
CA ALA A 52 0.27 0.91 14.49
C ALA A 52 -0.48 -0.07 15.41
N THR A 53 0.25 -0.87 16.20
CA THR A 53 -0.38 -1.83 17.13
C THR A 53 -1.18 -1.13 18.23
N GLN A 54 -0.66 -0.03 18.80
CA GLN A 54 -1.38 0.76 19.80
C GLN A 54 -2.67 1.34 19.23
N LEU A 55 -2.62 1.93 18.04
CA LEU A 55 -3.79 2.50 17.38
C LEU A 55 -4.82 1.44 17.00
N VAL A 56 -4.40 0.23 16.59
CA VAL A 56 -5.33 -0.89 16.31
C VAL A 56 -6.07 -1.30 17.59
N ILE A 57 -5.37 -1.41 18.72
CA ILE A 57 -6.00 -1.75 20.01
C ILE A 57 -6.98 -0.65 20.44
N GLN A 58 -6.59 0.61 20.31
CA GLN A 58 -7.47 1.75 20.62
C GLN A 58 -8.68 1.82 19.68
N ALA A 59 -8.49 1.60 18.37
CA ALA A 59 -9.59 1.54 17.42
C ALA A 59 -10.60 0.44 17.78
N SER A 60 -10.11 -0.71 18.26
CA SER A 60 -10.98 -1.82 18.68
C SER A 60 -11.85 -1.50 19.91
N SER A 61 -11.42 -0.60 20.78
CA SER A 61 -12.22 -0.18 21.93
C SER A 61 -13.23 0.93 21.60
N LEU A 62 -13.09 1.59 20.45
CA LEU A 62 -13.96 2.68 20.00
C LEU A 62 -15.16 2.19 19.18
N GLY A 63 -15.03 1.04 18.51
CA GLY A 63 -16.05 0.50 17.61
C GLY A 63 -17.15 -0.30 18.33
N ASN A 64 -18.32 -0.36 17.71
CA ASN A 64 -19.46 -1.14 18.18
C ASN A 64 -19.70 -2.43 17.38
N GLY A 65 -18.94 -2.63 16.30
CA GLY A 65 -19.04 -3.75 15.37
C GLY A 65 -19.56 -3.30 14.00
N GLY A 66 -18.89 -3.72 12.93
CA GLY A 66 -19.21 -3.42 11.54
C GLY A 66 -18.45 -2.23 10.95
N GLU A 67 -17.71 -1.48 11.78
CA GLU A 67 -16.96 -0.32 11.31
C GLU A 67 -15.66 -0.69 10.57
N VAL A 68 -15.35 0.12 9.56
CA VAL A 68 -14.02 0.17 8.94
C VAL A 68 -13.32 1.42 9.47
N MET A 69 -12.32 1.22 10.31
CA MET A 69 -11.49 2.27 10.87
C MET A 69 -10.31 2.54 9.93
N VAL A 70 -9.91 3.80 9.79
CA VAL A 70 -8.72 4.21 9.03
C VAL A 70 -7.80 5.00 9.94
N LEU A 71 -6.53 4.62 9.98
CA LEU A 71 -5.52 5.34 10.73
C LEU A 71 -5.03 6.55 9.92
N ASP A 72 -4.90 7.68 10.61
CA ASP A 72 -4.18 8.83 10.08
C ASP A 72 -2.68 8.56 10.19
N MET A 73 -2.01 8.51 9.05
CA MET A 73 -0.60 8.12 8.94
C MET A 73 0.30 9.32 8.64
N GLY A 74 -0.23 10.55 8.73
CA GLY A 74 0.51 11.76 8.38
C GLY A 74 0.80 11.86 6.87
N GLU A 75 1.99 12.38 6.53
CA GLU A 75 2.38 12.62 5.14
C GLU A 75 3.12 11.41 4.52
N PRO A 76 2.88 11.09 3.24
CA PRO A 76 3.56 9.98 2.59
C PRO A 76 5.00 10.34 2.20
N MET A 77 5.93 9.44 2.50
CA MET A 77 7.36 9.59 2.22
C MET A 77 7.72 9.05 0.84
N LYS A 78 8.62 9.73 0.12
CA LYS A 78 9.21 9.17 -1.11
C LYS A 78 10.14 8.01 -0.78
N ILE A 79 10.01 6.91 -1.51
CA ILE A 79 10.88 5.73 -1.33
C ILE A 79 12.34 6.04 -1.71
N THR A 80 12.55 6.95 -2.67
CA THR A 80 13.88 7.44 -3.03
C THR A 80 14.55 8.20 -1.87
N ASP A 81 13.80 9.03 -1.15
CA ASP A 81 14.33 9.78 -0.01
C ASP A 81 14.70 8.83 1.13
N LEU A 82 13.83 7.85 1.41
CA LEU A 82 14.11 6.77 2.36
C LEU A 82 15.39 6.00 2.00
N ALA A 83 15.60 5.66 0.71
CA ALA A 83 16.81 4.98 0.25
C ALA A 83 18.07 5.83 0.51
N ASN A 84 18.02 7.13 0.18
CA ASN A 84 19.13 8.05 0.41
C ASN A 84 19.47 8.18 1.90
N GLU A 85 18.47 8.34 2.77
CA GLU A 85 18.65 8.42 4.22
C GLU A 85 19.28 7.14 4.78
N MET A 86 18.81 5.97 4.35
CA MET A 86 19.36 4.70 4.80
C MET A 86 20.83 4.50 4.39
N ILE A 87 21.19 4.90 3.17
CA ILE A 87 22.59 4.88 2.70
C ILE A 87 23.45 5.81 3.57
N ALA A 88 22.97 7.04 3.82
CA ALA A 88 23.68 8.01 4.65
C ALA A 88 23.88 7.54 6.09
N LEU A 89 22.84 6.97 6.71
CA LEU A 89 22.90 6.43 8.07
C LEU A 89 23.85 5.22 8.19
N ALA A 90 24.11 4.50 7.10
CA ALA A 90 25.11 3.45 7.05
C ALA A 90 26.56 3.97 6.88
N GLY A 91 26.75 5.29 6.80
CA GLY A 91 28.07 5.92 6.64
C GLY A 91 28.54 6.08 5.20
N HIS A 92 27.65 5.90 4.22
CA HIS A 92 27.95 6.01 2.79
C HIS A 92 27.34 7.28 2.18
N LYS A 93 27.94 7.82 1.12
CA LYS A 93 27.40 8.93 0.34
C LYS A 93 26.47 8.40 -0.77
N PRO A 94 25.18 8.74 -0.78
CA PRO A 94 24.26 8.33 -1.84
C PRO A 94 24.71 8.80 -3.22
N ASN A 95 24.57 7.92 -4.23
CA ASN A 95 25.00 8.13 -5.61
C ASN A 95 26.51 8.36 -5.83
N VAL A 96 27.33 8.22 -4.78
CA VAL A 96 28.79 8.24 -4.86
C VAL A 96 29.35 6.88 -4.45
N ASP A 97 29.06 6.46 -3.21
CA ASP A 97 29.53 5.18 -2.68
C ASP A 97 28.54 4.05 -3.03
N ILE A 98 27.23 4.35 -2.98
CA ILE A 98 26.15 3.41 -3.29
C ILE A 98 25.15 4.07 -4.25
N LYS A 99 24.93 3.46 -5.41
CA LYS A 99 23.96 3.94 -6.41
C LYS A 99 22.53 3.52 -6.08
N ILE A 100 21.57 4.35 -6.49
CA ILE A 100 20.16 3.97 -6.56
C ILE A 100 19.80 3.65 -8.02
N GLU A 101 19.22 2.47 -8.24
CA GLU A 101 18.75 2.03 -9.56
C GLU A 101 17.23 1.92 -9.61
N PHE A 102 16.63 2.47 -10.66
CA PHE A 102 15.19 2.41 -10.87
C PHE A 102 14.79 1.18 -11.69
N THR A 103 13.92 0.36 -11.13
CA THR A 103 13.53 -0.94 -11.72
C THR A 103 12.24 -0.89 -12.54
N GLY A 104 11.48 0.20 -12.44
CA GLY A 104 10.19 0.35 -13.10
C GLY A 104 9.03 -0.28 -12.33
N LEU A 105 7.81 0.20 -12.57
CA LEU A 105 6.60 -0.29 -11.91
C LEU A 105 6.26 -1.72 -12.35
N ARG A 106 5.93 -2.57 -11.38
CA ARG A 106 5.40 -3.91 -11.67
C ARG A 106 3.90 -3.85 -11.98
N PRO A 107 3.34 -4.82 -12.71
CA PRO A 107 1.90 -4.85 -12.99
C PRO A 107 1.06 -4.80 -11.70
N GLY A 108 0.14 -3.83 -11.63
CA GLY A 108 -0.73 -3.61 -10.46
C GLY A 108 -0.10 -2.79 -9.33
N GLU A 109 1.18 -2.40 -9.44
CA GLU A 109 1.83 -1.56 -8.44
C GLU A 109 1.40 -0.09 -8.61
N LYS A 110 0.87 0.50 -7.53
CA LYS A 110 0.50 1.92 -7.52
C LYS A 110 1.73 2.81 -7.34
N LEU A 111 1.76 3.96 -8.02
CA LEU A 111 2.80 4.96 -7.78
C LEU A 111 2.63 5.64 -6.41
N PHE A 112 1.38 5.92 -6.04
CA PHE A 112 0.98 6.52 -4.76
C PHE A 112 0.03 5.58 -4.02
N GLU A 113 0.24 5.43 -2.72
CA GLU A 113 -0.69 4.72 -1.85
C GLU A 113 -1.90 5.61 -1.56
N GLU A 114 -3.11 5.04 -1.53
CA GLU A 114 -4.35 5.75 -1.20
C GLU A 114 -4.90 5.18 0.11
N LEU A 115 -4.82 5.93 1.21
CA LEU A 115 -5.44 5.54 2.48
C LEU A 115 -6.91 5.97 2.57
N PHE A 116 -7.23 7.05 1.87
CA PHE A 116 -8.54 7.66 1.82
C PHE A 116 -8.97 7.65 0.35
N HIS A 117 -10.04 6.92 0.03
CA HIS A 117 -10.62 7.00 -1.31
C HIS A 117 -11.52 8.23 -1.40
N ASP A 118 -11.48 8.97 -2.51
CA ASP A 118 -12.25 10.20 -2.71
C ASP A 118 -13.78 10.01 -2.56
N GLN A 119 -14.26 8.79 -2.78
CA GLN A 119 -15.67 8.43 -2.66
C GLN A 119 -16.06 8.01 -1.24
N GLU A 120 -15.10 7.87 -0.33
CA GLU A 120 -15.35 7.50 1.05
C GLU A 120 -15.65 8.74 1.91
N THR A 121 -16.71 8.63 2.69
CA THR A 121 -17.01 9.63 3.73
C THR A 121 -16.40 9.19 5.04
N PHE A 122 -15.58 10.04 5.64
CA PHE A 122 -14.97 9.78 6.95
C PHE A 122 -15.72 10.49 8.06
N LEU A 123 -15.93 9.79 9.17
CA LEU A 123 -16.43 10.33 10.42
C LEU A 123 -15.30 10.39 11.45
N PRO A 124 -15.24 11.46 12.26
CA PRO A 124 -14.27 11.54 13.35
C PRO A 124 -14.60 10.50 14.45
N THR A 125 -13.58 10.12 15.21
CA THR A 125 -13.74 9.38 16.47
C THR A 125 -13.23 10.23 17.65
N GLN A 126 -13.28 9.68 18.87
CA GLN A 126 -12.66 10.31 20.02
C GLN A 126 -11.12 10.34 19.94
N HIS A 127 -10.51 9.50 19.10
CA HIS A 127 -9.07 9.49 18.87
C HIS A 127 -8.73 10.25 17.58
N PRO A 128 -7.87 11.27 17.61
CA PRO A 128 -7.61 12.14 16.44
C PRO A 128 -6.99 11.39 15.26
N MET A 129 -6.22 10.33 15.53
CA MET A 129 -5.58 9.51 14.51
C MET A 129 -6.45 8.35 14.00
N VAL A 130 -7.71 8.24 14.45
CA VAL A 130 -8.60 7.16 14.01
C VAL A 130 -9.89 7.76 13.46
N LYS A 131 -10.21 7.44 12.22
CA LYS A 131 -11.44 7.86 11.54
C LYS A 131 -12.27 6.63 11.19
N ILE A 132 -13.60 6.78 11.13
CA ILE A 132 -14.49 5.72 10.62
C ILE A 132 -14.76 6.01 9.15
N ALA A 133 -14.45 5.07 8.26
CA ALA A 133 -14.94 5.08 6.89
C ALA A 133 -16.38 4.58 6.86
N LYS A 134 -17.30 5.39 6.34
CA LYS A 134 -18.68 4.95 6.13
C LYS A 134 -18.70 3.86 5.06
N THR A 135 -19.19 2.68 5.44
CA THR A 135 -19.41 1.58 4.52
C THR A 135 -20.88 1.46 4.14
N GLN A 136 -21.12 0.89 2.97
CA GLN A 136 -22.45 0.42 2.58
C GLN A 136 -22.51 -1.09 2.76
N PRO A 137 -23.67 -1.65 3.14
CA PRO A 137 -23.84 -3.10 3.10
C PRO A 137 -23.64 -3.61 1.67
N PRO A 138 -23.10 -4.82 1.50
CA PRO A 138 -22.97 -5.42 0.18
C PRO A 138 -24.36 -5.61 -0.47
N PRO A 139 -24.45 -5.58 -1.81
CA PRO A 139 -25.71 -5.82 -2.51
C PRO A 139 -26.22 -7.25 -2.24
N GLN A 140 -27.53 -7.47 -2.43
CA GLN A 140 -28.14 -8.79 -2.22
C GLN A 140 -27.50 -9.89 -3.08
N SER A 141 -26.99 -9.53 -4.26
CA SER A 141 -26.28 -10.43 -5.18
C SER A 141 -24.86 -10.78 -4.76
N PHE A 142 -24.32 -10.18 -3.69
CA PHE A 142 -22.92 -10.36 -3.28
C PHE A 142 -22.58 -11.82 -3.02
N LYS A 143 -23.46 -12.55 -2.32
CA LYS A 143 -23.21 -13.96 -2.00
C LYS A 143 -23.11 -14.82 -3.26
N GLU A 144 -24.03 -14.65 -4.20
CA GLU A 144 -24.02 -15.40 -5.47
C GLU A 144 -22.78 -15.07 -6.32
N GLN A 145 -22.39 -13.79 -6.37
CA GLN A 145 -21.19 -13.35 -7.07
C GLN A 145 -19.90 -13.89 -6.41
N LEU A 146 -19.87 -13.96 -5.08
CA LEU A 146 -18.75 -14.52 -4.32
C LEU A 146 -18.66 -16.04 -4.54
N ASP A 147 -19.78 -16.76 -4.46
CA ASP A 147 -19.83 -18.20 -4.71
C ASP A 147 -19.37 -18.52 -6.13
N PHE A 148 -19.74 -17.70 -7.13
CA PHE A 148 -19.23 -17.81 -8.49
C PHE A 148 -17.70 -17.63 -8.56
N LEU A 149 -17.16 -16.61 -7.90
CA LEU A 149 -15.71 -16.37 -7.86
C LEU A 149 -14.96 -17.53 -7.19
N LEU A 150 -15.51 -18.10 -6.11
CA LEU A 150 -14.91 -19.22 -5.38
C LEU A 150 -15.01 -20.55 -6.13
N ALA A 151 -15.99 -20.70 -7.02
CA ALA A 151 -16.17 -21.88 -7.86
C ALA A 151 -15.35 -21.84 -9.17
N VAL A 152 -14.56 -20.78 -9.39
CA VAL A 152 -13.70 -20.66 -10.58
C VAL A 152 -12.68 -21.82 -10.61
N PRO A 153 -12.66 -22.64 -11.68
CA PRO A 153 -11.73 -23.77 -11.77
C PRO A 153 -10.26 -23.32 -11.85
N ASP A 154 -9.38 -24.19 -11.34
CA ASP A 154 -7.93 -24.06 -11.56
C ASP A 154 -7.61 -24.00 -13.07
N GLY A 155 -6.70 -23.10 -13.46
CA GLY A 155 -6.27 -22.94 -14.85
C GLY A 155 -7.07 -21.91 -15.66
N MET A 156 -8.07 -21.24 -15.07
CA MET A 156 -8.74 -20.12 -15.73
C MET A 156 -7.76 -18.95 -15.95
N PRO A 157 -7.84 -18.21 -17.09
CA PRO A 157 -7.02 -17.03 -17.31
C PRO A 157 -7.19 -15.99 -16.19
N ALA A 158 -6.09 -15.38 -15.76
CA ALA A 158 -6.10 -14.34 -14.73
C ALA A 158 -7.01 -13.14 -15.08
N THR A 159 -7.27 -12.89 -16.36
CA THR A 159 -8.20 -11.85 -16.82
C THR A 159 -9.64 -12.14 -16.40
N ALA A 160 -10.10 -13.38 -16.50
CA ALA A 160 -11.46 -13.75 -16.11
C ALA A 160 -11.67 -13.61 -14.59
N ILE A 161 -10.65 -13.97 -13.80
CA ILE A 161 -10.66 -13.75 -12.35
C ILE A 161 -10.75 -12.25 -12.03
N LYS A 162 -9.94 -11.42 -12.70
CA LYS A 162 -9.96 -9.96 -12.51
C LYS A 162 -11.31 -9.34 -12.88
N GLU A 163 -11.97 -9.83 -13.92
CA GLU A 163 -13.32 -9.39 -14.32
C GLU A 163 -14.39 -9.79 -13.28
N ALA A 164 -14.31 -11.00 -12.75
CA ALA A 164 -15.20 -11.45 -11.67
C ALA A 164 -15.01 -10.60 -10.39
N ILE A 165 -13.75 -10.32 -10.01
CA ILE A 165 -13.44 -9.39 -8.90
C ILE A 165 -14.02 -8.01 -9.16
N LYS A 166 -13.92 -7.49 -10.40
CA LYS A 166 -14.46 -6.16 -10.74
C LYS A 166 -15.99 -6.11 -10.67
N THR A 167 -16.68 -7.23 -10.80
CA THR A 167 -18.14 -7.30 -10.59
C THR A 167 -18.49 -7.14 -9.11
N LEU A 168 -17.68 -7.72 -8.22
CA LEU A 168 -17.83 -7.61 -6.76
C LEU A 168 -17.36 -6.24 -6.21
N VAL A 169 -16.30 -5.69 -6.81
CA VAL A 169 -15.63 -4.46 -6.40
C VAL A 169 -15.55 -3.54 -7.62
N PRO A 170 -16.62 -2.77 -7.94
CA PRO A 170 -16.70 -1.96 -9.16
C PRO A 170 -15.54 -0.97 -9.36
N GLU A 171 -15.01 -0.47 -8.25
CA GLU A 171 -13.87 0.46 -8.17
C GLU A 171 -12.52 -0.22 -8.48
N TYR A 172 -12.46 -1.56 -8.50
CA TYR A 172 -11.24 -2.28 -8.82
C TYR A 172 -10.79 -1.98 -10.24
N THR A 173 -9.55 -1.51 -10.39
CA THR A 173 -8.92 -1.24 -11.68
C THR A 173 -7.68 -2.12 -11.84
N PHE A 174 -7.60 -2.83 -12.96
CA PHE A 174 -6.49 -3.75 -13.24
C PHE A 174 -5.83 -3.53 -14.62
N ASN A 175 -6.29 -2.50 -15.34
CA ASN A 175 -5.77 -2.05 -16.63
C ASN A 175 -5.05 -0.69 -16.52
N VAL A 176 -4.45 -0.39 -15.37
CA VAL A 176 -3.77 0.89 -15.15
C VAL A 176 -2.38 0.84 -15.78
N HIS A 177 -2.27 1.32 -17.01
CA HIS A 177 -0.99 1.70 -17.58
C HIS A 177 -0.65 3.11 -17.07
N TYR A 178 0.33 3.23 -16.17
CA TYR A 178 0.97 4.52 -15.95
C TYR A 178 1.75 4.87 -17.21
N THR A 179 1.10 5.53 -18.17
CA THR A 179 1.79 6.17 -19.28
C THR A 179 2.50 7.38 -18.71
N ASP A 180 3.81 7.24 -18.57
CA ASP A 180 4.77 8.28 -18.24
C ASP A 180 4.34 9.67 -18.76
N ARG A 181 3.98 10.56 -17.84
CA ARG A 181 3.83 12.00 -18.10
C ARG A 181 4.83 12.73 -17.24
N THR A 182 6.13 12.58 -17.53
CA THR A 182 6.97 13.68 -18.07
C THR A 182 8.42 13.19 -18.21
N THR A 183 8.87 13.04 -19.47
CA THR A 183 10.25 13.25 -19.92
C THR A 183 11.37 12.60 -19.08
N TRP A 184 11.62 11.30 -19.29
CA TRP A 184 12.96 10.73 -19.11
C TRP A 184 13.86 11.14 -20.29
N THR A 185 14.24 12.41 -20.37
CA THR A 185 15.42 12.79 -21.16
C THR A 185 16.65 12.62 -20.30
N GLN A 186 17.44 11.57 -20.56
CA GLN A 186 18.89 11.68 -20.62
C GLN A 186 19.46 10.53 -21.45
N ASN A 187 19.71 10.85 -22.73
CA ASN A 187 20.87 10.49 -23.52
C ASN A 187 21.65 9.25 -23.04
N ARG A 188 21.44 8.14 -23.76
CA ARG A 188 22.52 7.20 -24.04
C ARG A 188 23.64 7.97 -24.75
N THR A 189 24.61 8.46 -23.99
CA THR A 189 25.91 8.86 -24.54
C THR A 189 26.69 7.57 -24.76
N THR A 190 26.56 6.98 -25.94
CA THR A 190 27.56 6.07 -26.50
C THR A 190 28.71 6.92 -27.03
N GLN A 191 29.83 6.90 -26.32
CA GLN A 191 31.13 6.64 -26.95
C GLN A 191 31.50 5.19 -26.63
#